data_AF-A0A976GZ31-F1
#
_entry.id   AF-A0A976GZ31-F1
#
_cell.length_a   1.000
_cell.length_b   1.000
_cell.length_c   1.000
_cell.angle_alpha   90.00
_cell.angle_beta   90.00
_cell.angle_gamma   90.00
#
_symmetry.space_group_name_H-M   'P 1'
#
loop_
_entity.id
_entity.type
_entity.pdbx_description
1 polymer ?
#
loop_
_entity_poly.entity_id
_entity_poly.type
_entity_poly.pdbx_seq_one_letter_code
_entity_poly.pdbx_strand_id
1 'polypeptide(L)'
;MLDLLRARSAGAKVARNRIRRQGYFSFFCVFSSGLFFTHESLGKGTCFALFLSLSIRYLSPVTLSKTLWLYTGIGLVILIGVVVWRKFDLLALLSPSTLLKPAGAAVTAPPGPLRARAAAERVLPLLQNSLSALGLKAGDPVFLRAFKEEGILELWMRPSGASRFVLFQSYPIAAQSGELGPKLLEGDGQVPEGFYQVSRSAMKPDSRFHLAFNIGYPNAYDRAHDRTGSFIMIHGSFVSIGCLAMTDEKIEEIYTLCDAALTAGQNRFDVHMFPFRMSSERMENAQDSPHFAFWQNLQEGHRIFDEQGVPPDVSIRAKRYHFSPSAPVE
;
A
#
# COMPACT_ATOMS: atom_id res chain seq x y z
N MET A 1 -50.47 -25.46 -22.26
CA MET A 1 -49.02 -25.61 -22.59
C MET A 1 -48.43 -24.22 -22.82
N LEU A 2 -48.48 -23.42 -21.76
CA LEU A 2 -47.99 -22.05 -21.59
C LEU A 2 -48.33 -21.80 -20.12
N ASP A 3 -47.35 -22.02 -19.24
CA ASP A 3 -47.32 -21.62 -17.80
C ASP A 3 -46.23 -22.34 -16.97
N LEU A 4 -45.34 -23.13 -17.59
CA LEU A 4 -44.22 -23.81 -16.90
C LEU A 4 -42.82 -23.30 -17.27
N LEU A 5 -42.71 -22.07 -17.81
CA LEU A 5 -41.43 -21.44 -18.14
C LEU A 5 -41.18 -20.10 -17.41
N ARG A 6 -41.79 -19.91 -16.24
CA ARG A 6 -41.58 -18.70 -15.40
C ARG A 6 -40.93 -18.94 -14.02
N ALA A 7 -40.39 -20.12 -13.75
CA ALA A 7 -39.82 -20.43 -12.42
C ALA A 7 -38.39 -21.02 -12.42
N ARG A 8 -37.57 -20.75 -13.45
CA ARG A 8 -36.19 -21.28 -13.53
C ARG A 8 -35.09 -20.29 -13.91
N SER A 9 -35.31 -18.98 -13.74
CA SER A 9 -34.26 -17.96 -13.96
C SER A 9 -33.93 -17.10 -12.73
N ALA A 10 -34.50 -17.38 -11.55
CA ALA A 10 -34.28 -16.59 -10.33
C ALA A 10 -33.24 -17.16 -9.34
N GLY A 11 -32.55 -18.25 -9.66
CA GLY A 11 -31.65 -18.95 -8.71
C GLY A 11 -30.17 -19.07 -9.10
N ALA A 12 -29.74 -18.52 -10.24
CA ALA A 12 -28.43 -18.84 -10.83
C ALA A 12 -27.50 -17.64 -11.09
N LYS A 13 -27.70 -16.50 -10.40
CA LYS A 13 -26.83 -15.31 -10.49
C LYS A 13 -26.22 -14.82 -9.18
N VAL A 14 -26.36 -15.59 -8.08
CA VAL A 14 -25.76 -15.26 -6.76
C VAL A 14 -24.50 -16.10 -6.45
N ALA A 15 -24.07 -16.99 -7.36
CA ALA A 15 -22.95 -17.90 -7.12
C ALA A 15 -21.87 -17.89 -8.23
N ARG A 16 -21.62 -16.74 -8.86
CA ARG A 16 -20.47 -16.52 -9.75
C ARG A 16 -19.91 -15.12 -9.56
N ASN A 17 -19.17 -14.92 -8.47
CA ASN A 17 -18.04 -13.98 -8.39
C ASN A 17 -17.29 -14.00 -7.05
N ARG A 18 -17.51 -15.01 -6.21
CA ARG A 18 -16.54 -15.41 -5.20
C ARG A 18 -15.71 -16.54 -5.79
N ILE A 19 -14.39 -16.46 -5.63
CA ILE A 19 -13.34 -17.36 -6.17
C ILE A 19 -12.73 -16.83 -7.48
N ARG A 20 -11.91 -15.79 -7.36
CA ARG A 20 -10.58 -15.78 -7.99
C ARG A 20 -9.62 -15.01 -7.09
N ARG A 21 -8.48 -15.65 -6.81
CA ARG A 21 -7.24 -15.13 -6.21
C ARG A 21 -7.11 -15.20 -4.69
N GLN A 22 -7.00 -16.43 -4.19
CA GLN A 22 -5.87 -16.75 -3.31
C GLN A 22 -5.18 -17.99 -3.88
N GLY A 23 -3.91 -17.82 -4.25
CA GLY A 23 -3.04 -18.90 -4.68
C GLY A 23 -2.47 -19.59 -3.46
N TYR A 24 -2.97 -20.79 -3.17
CA TYR A 24 -2.26 -21.79 -2.41
C TYR A 24 -2.55 -23.14 -3.07
N PHE A 25 -1.49 -23.79 -3.53
CA PHE A 25 -1.53 -25.17 -4.00
C PHE A 25 -2.06 -26.05 -2.87
N SER A 26 -3.20 -26.71 -3.07
CA SER A 26 -3.64 -27.81 -2.23
C SER A 26 -4.32 -28.85 -3.12
N PHE A 27 -3.75 -30.04 -3.15
CA PHE A 27 -4.28 -31.24 -3.77
C PHE A 27 -5.68 -31.53 -3.19
N PHE A 28 -6.72 -31.50 -4.04
CA PHE A 28 -8.02 -32.05 -3.70
C PHE A 28 -7.98 -33.58 -3.88
N CYS A 29 -8.07 -34.32 -2.79
CA CYS A 29 -8.58 -35.69 -2.81
C CYS A 29 -10.05 -35.65 -2.42
N VAL A 30 -10.93 -36.01 -3.36
CA VAL A 30 -12.36 -36.19 -3.13
C VAL A 30 -12.56 -37.49 -2.36
N PHE A 31 -13.11 -37.43 -1.15
CA PHE A 31 -13.64 -38.61 -0.45
C PHE A 31 -15.16 -38.53 -0.38
N SER A 32 -15.80 -39.52 -1.01
CA SER A 32 -17.21 -39.85 -0.85
C SER A 32 -17.34 -40.80 0.34
N SER A 33 -17.87 -40.32 1.46
CA SER A 33 -18.66 -41.05 2.47
C SER A 33 -18.70 -40.23 3.76
N GLY A 34 -19.90 -39.93 4.24
CA GLY A 34 -20.12 -39.05 5.38
C GLY A 34 -19.79 -39.71 6.71
N LEU A 35 -19.08 -38.96 7.56
CA LEU A 35 -19.14 -39.05 9.02
C LEU A 35 -18.56 -37.76 9.60
N PHE A 36 -19.37 -37.02 10.34
CA PHE A 36 -18.96 -35.84 11.10
C PHE A 36 -18.30 -36.26 12.41
N PHE A 37 -17.17 -35.64 12.77
CA PHE A 37 -16.70 -35.55 14.15
C PHE A 37 -16.20 -34.13 14.43
N THR A 38 -16.64 -33.58 15.56
CA THR A 38 -16.30 -32.24 16.05
C THR A 38 -14.94 -32.21 16.73
N HIS A 39 -14.33 -31.02 16.69
CA HIS A 39 -13.02 -30.65 17.19
C HIS A 39 -12.97 -30.66 18.73
N GLU A 40 -12.21 -31.58 19.34
CA GLU A 40 -11.33 -31.31 20.50
C GLU A 40 -10.61 -32.59 20.96
N SER A 41 -9.33 -32.42 21.35
CA SER A 41 -8.46 -33.41 21.99
C SER A 41 -8.05 -34.63 21.14
N LEU A 42 -6.88 -34.54 20.48
CA LEU A 42 -5.89 -35.63 20.37
C LEU A 42 -4.57 -35.10 19.77
N GLY A 43 -3.45 -35.31 20.48
CA GLY A 43 -2.13 -34.83 20.11
C GLY A 43 -1.54 -35.53 18.87
N LYS A 44 -0.64 -34.82 18.17
CA LYS A 44 -0.05 -35.16 16.85
C LYS A 44 0.72 -36.50 16.74
N GLY A 45 0.74 -37.33 17.78
CA GLY A 45 1.48 -38.60 17.84
C GLY A 45 0.64 -39.88 17.70
N THR A 46 -0.69 -39.82 17.78
CA THR A 46 -1.56 -41.01 17.85
C THR A 46 -2.21 -41.40 16.52
N CYS A 47 -2.22 -40.54 15.49
CA CYS A 47 -2.72 -40.90 14.16
C CYS A 47 -1.82 -41.87 13.38
N PHE A 48 -0.53 -42.02 13.76
CA PHE A 48 0.42 -42.84 13.00
C PHE A 48 0.34 -44.35 13.33
N ALA A 49 -0.13 -44.71 14.52
CA ALA A 49 -0.17 -46.11 14.97
C ALA A 49 -1.40 -46.90 14.46
N LEU A 50 -2.49 -46.21 14.10
CA LEU A 50 -3.72 -46.85 13.61
C LEU A 50 -3.73 -47.14 12.09
N PHE A 51 -2.77 -46.59 11.34
CA PHE A 51 -2.59 -46.89 9.92
C PHE A 51 -1.86 -48.23 9.68
N LEU A 52 -1.14 -48.74 10.69
CA LEU A 52 -0.29 -49.94 10.56
C LEU A 52 -1.05 -51.26 10.79
N SER A 53 -2.24 -51.24 11.42
CA SER A 53 -3.00 -52.48 11.72
C SER A 53 -4.02 -52.87 10.64
N LEU A 54 -4.32 -52.00 9.67
CA LEU A 54 -5.33 -52.24 8.63
C LEU A 54 -4.77 -52.55 7.23
N SER A 55 -3.44 -52.56 7.06
CA SER A 55 -2.82 -52.79 5.74
C SER A 55 -2.26 -54.21 5.54
N ILE A 56 -2.37 -55.12 6.51
CA ILE A 56 -1.76 -56.47 6.46
C ILE A 56 -2.80 -57.59 6.22
N ARG A 57 -3.94 -57.31 5.58
CA ARG A 57 -4.90 -58.38 5.19
C ARG A 57 -5.18 -58.52 3.70
N TYR A 58 -4.65 -57.67 2.84
CA TYR A 58 -4.94 -57.74 1.39
C TYR A 58 -3.76 -57.33 0.50
N LEU A 59 -2.56 -57.86 0.76
CA LEU A 59 -1.42 -57.70 -0.15
C LEU A 59 -0.86 -59.08 -0.53
N SER A 60 -0.75 -59.32 -1.83
CA SER A 60 -0.19 -60.55 -2.38
C SER A 60 1.35 -60.58 -2.20
N PRO A 61 1.99 -61.77 -2.22
CA PRO A 61 3.41 -61.93 -1.88
C PRO A 61 4.39 -61.18 -2.80
N VAL A 62 3.94 -60.64 -3.93
CA VAL A 62 4.78 -59.85 -4.86
C VAL A 62 4.90 -58.37 -4.43
N THR A 63 4.06 -57.88 -3.51
CA THR A 63 4.05 -56.46 -3.09
C THR A 63 4.81 -56.20 -1.78
N LEU A 64 5.15 -57.23 -1.01
CA LEU A 64 5.92 -57.13 0.25
C LEU A 64 7.41 -56.84 0.04
N SER A 65 8.00 -57.28 -1.08
CA SER A 65 9.43 -57.07 -1.39
C SER A 65 9.74 -55.60 -1.72
N LYS A 66 8.82 -54.90 -2.42
CA LYS A 66 9.03 -53.50 -2.85
C LYS A 66 8.79 -52.49 -1.72
N THR A 67 7.92 -52.79 -0.77
CA THR A 67 7.69 -51.93 0.41
C THR A 67 8.86 -52.04 1.39
N LEU A 68 9.43 -53.24 1.59
CA LEU A 68 10.57 -53.41 2.49
C LEU A 68 11.83 -52.68 2.00
N TRP A 69 12.07 -52.62 0.69
CA TRP A 69 13.19 -51.86 0.08
C TRP A 69 13.03 -50.34 0.19
N LEU A 70 11.80 -49.82 0.14
CA LEU A 70 11.56 -48.38 0.26
C LEU A 70 11.80 -47.88 1.70
N TYR A 71 11.44 -48.68 2.71
CA TYR A 71 11.61 -48.31 4.11
C TYR A 71 13.04 -48.50 4.63
N THR A 72 13.80 -49.50 4.16
CA THR A 72 15.24 -49.62 4.49
C THR A 72 16.08 -48.54 3.80
N GLY A 73 15.71 -48.11 2.59
CA GLY A 73 16.36 -47.01 1.88
C GLY A 73 16.15 -45.63 2.54
N ILE A 74 14.93 -45.31 2.97
CA ILE A 74 14.62 -44.03 3.65
C ILE A 74 15.25 -43.97 5.04
N GLY A 75 15.28 -45.08 5.79
CA GLY A 75 15.95 -45.16 7.09
C GLY A 75 17.46 -44.93 7.02
N LEU A 76 18.12 -45.42 5.96
CA LEU A 76 19.57 -45.23 5.75
C LEU A 76 19.92 -43.79 5.37
N VAL A 77 19.08 -43.12 4.57
CA VAL A 77 19.28 -41.71 4.17
C VAL A 77 19.13 -40.75 5.35
N ILE A 78 18.19 -41.01 6.26
CA ILE A 78 17.99 -40.20 7.48
C ILE A 78 19.16 -40.41 8.46
N LEU A 79 19.67 -41.64 8.62
CA LEU A 79 20.80 -41.92 9.51
C LEU A 79 22.12 -41.30 9.00
N ILE A 80 22.38 -41.37 7.69
CA ILE A 80 23.55 -40.71 7.07
C ILE A 80 23.43 -39.19 7.16
N GLY A 81 22.23 -38.62 6.94
CA GLY A 81 21.98 -37.18 7.10
C GLY A 81 22.26 -36.67 8.53
N VAL A 82 21.84 -37.41 9.56
CA VAL A 82 22.07 -37.04 10.97
C VAL A 82 23.55 -37.18 11.38
N VAL A 83 24.26 -38.18 10.86
CA VAL A 83 25.70 -38.37 11.13
C VAL A 83 26.56 -37.34 10.39
N VAL A 84 26.18 -36.95 9.17
CA VAL A 84 26.84 -35.88 8.41
C VAL A 84 26.60 -34.52 9.09
N TRP A 85 25.38 -34.25 9.58
CA TRP A 85 25.07 -32.98 10.26
C TRP A 85 25.82 -32.82 11.60
N ARG A 86 25.93 -33.89 12.42
CA ARG A 86 26.72 -33.85 13.67
C ARG A 86 28.23 -33.73 13.47
N LYS A 87 28.78 -34.10 12.30
CA LYS A 87 30.21 -33.90 11.98
C LYS A 87 30.52 -32.47 11.51
N PHE A 88 29.54 -31.76 10.92
CA PHE A 88 29.72 -30.36 10.52
C PHE A 88 29.66 -29.38 11.70
N ASP A 89 28.96 -29.71 12.79
CA ASP A 89 28.90 -28.85 14.00
C ASP A 89 30.15 -28.90 14.89
N LEU A 90 31.04 -29.89 14.73
CA LEU A 90 32.23 -30.06 15.58
C LEU A 90 33.52 -29.43 15.01
N LEU A 91 33.49 -28.88 13.79
CA LEU A 91 34.65 -28.22 13.17
C LEU A 91 34.55 -26.68 13.12
N ALA A 92 33.49 -26.09 13.68
CA ALA A 92 33.29 -24.63 13.71
C ALA A 92 33.92 -23.92 14.95
N LEU A 93 34.78 -24.59 15.72
CA LEU A 93 35.34 -24.05 16.96
C LEU A 93 36.81 -23.59 16.90
N LEU A 94 37.43 -23.53 15.73
CA LEU A 94 38.78 -22.97 15.56
C LEU A 94 38.85 -22.09 14.31
N SER A 95 38.31 -20.88 14.38
CA SER A 95 38.64 -19.80 13.44
C SER A 95 39.49 -18.77 14.18
N PRO A 96 40.69 -18.42 13.68
CA PRO A 96 41.54 -17.43 14.30
C PRO A 96 40.88 -16.06 14.17
N SER A 97 40.77 -15.38 15.31
CA SER A 97 40.44 -13.97 15.52
C SER A 97 40.27 -13.17 14.24
N THR A 98 39.04 -13.15 13.72
CA THR A 98 38.64 -12.13 12.76
C THR A 98 38.79 -10.79 13.47
N LEU A 99 39.79 -10.04 13.02
CA LEU A 99 40.02 -8.66 13.35
C LEU A 99 38.68 -7.93 13.23
N LEU A 100 38.08 -7.58 14.36
CA LEU A 100 36.87 -6.76 14.39
C LEU A 100 37.24 -5.45 13.70
N LYS A 101 36.85 -5.31 12.44
CA LYS A 101 36.81 -4.02 11.76
C LYS A 101 36.00 -3.11 12.69
N PRO A 102 36.53 -1.97 13.16
CA PRO A 102 35.76 -1.10 14.02
C PRO A 102 34.46 -0.81 13.27
N ALA A 103 33.33 -0.96 13.97
CA ALA A 103 32.04 -0.55 13.47
C ALA A 103 32.21 0.89 12.98
N GLY A 104 32.24 1.08 11.66
CA GLY A 104 32.28 2.41 11.08
C GLY A 104 31.13 3.17 11.73
N ALA A 105 31.44 4.32 12.33
CA ALA A 105 30.45 5.19 12.95
C ALA A 105 29.22 5.20 12.04
N ALA A 106 28.07 4.81 12.58
CA ALA A 106 26.81 4.89 11.86
C ALA A 106 26.77 6.29 11.27
N VAL A 107 26.78 6.39 9.93
CA VAL A 107 26.71 7.68 9.26
C VAL A 107 25.37 8.25 9.65
N THR A 108 25.36 9.07 10.70
CA THR A 108 24.15 9.71 11.19
C THR A 108 23.69 10.60 10.05
N ALA A 109 22.51 10.30 9.48
CA ALA A 109 21.94 11.09 8.41
C ALA A 109 22.02 12.57 8.81
N PRO A 110 22.42 13.47 7.88
CA PRO A 110 22.63 14.88 8.22
C PRO A 110 21.38 15.48 8.91
N PRO A 111 21.57 16.47 9.80
CA PRO A 111 20.47 17.22 10.43
C PRO A 111 19.44 17.69 9.40
N GLY A 112 18.17 17.80 9.79
CA GLY A 112 17.04 18.00 8.87
C GLY A 112 17.31 19.00 7.72
N PRO A 113 17.60 20.28 8.00
CA PRO A 113 17.84 21.26 6.95
C PRO A 113 18.99 20.90 6.00
N LEU A 114 20.06 20.28 6.52
CA LEU A 114 21.18 19.80 5.71
C LEU A 114 20.78 18.60 4.85
N ARG A 115 19.87 17.75 5.32
CA ARG A 115 19.32 16.65 4.54
C ARG A 115 18.46 17.13 3.38
N ALA A 116 17.54 18.08 3.63
CA ALA A 116 16.72 18.67 2.57
C ALA A 116 17.58 19.37 1.50
N ARG A 117 18.62 20.11 1.94
CA ARG A 117 19.59 20.72 1.03
C ARG A 117 20.36 19.68 0.22
N ALA A 118 20.88 18.64 0.86
CA ALA A 118 21.63 17.58 0.16
C ALA A 118 20.75 16.82 -0.85
N ALA A 119 19.48 16.60 -0.51
CA ALA A 119 18.49 16.05 -1.45
C ALA A 119 18.30 16.98 -2.65
N ALA A 120 18.07 18.28 -2.42
CA ALA A 120 17.90 19.27 -3.48
C ALA A 120 19.13 19.35 -4.41
N GLU A 121 20.34 19.38 -3.84
CA GLU A 121 21.60 19.38 -4.60
C GLU A 121 21.74 18.14 -5.49
N ARG A 122 21.18 17.01 -5.07
CA ARG A 122 21.21 15.75 -5.84
C ARG A 122 20.14 15.70 -6.92
N VAL A 123 18.90 16.08 -6.62
CA VAL A 123 17.77 15.84 -7.51
C VAL A 123 17.54 16.97 -8.52
N LEU A 124 17.80 18.23 -8.17
CA LEU A 124 17.51 19.36 -9.08
C LEU A 124 18.23 19.24 -10.44
N PRO A 125 19.53 18.88 -10.51
CA PRO A 125 20.19 18.69 -11.81
C PRO A 125 19.57 17.57 -12.64
N LEU A 126 19.07 16.51 -11.99
CA LEU A 126 18.45 15.37 -12.65
C LEU A 126 17.05 15.72 -13.21
N LEU A 127 16.31 16.58 -12.51
CA LEU A 127 14.97 17.00 -12.89
C LEU A 127 14.97 18.15 -13.93
N GLN A 128 16.10 18.86 -14.09
CA GLN A 128 16.18 20.07 -14.91
C GLN A 128 15.66 19.87 -16.35
N ASN A 129 16.05 18.78 -17.01
CA ASN A 129 15.63 18.51 -18.39
C ASN A 129 14.11 18.25 -18.47
N SER A 130 13.57 17.43 -17.56
CA SER A 130 12.14 17.11 -17.51
C SER A 130 11.28 18.34 -17.17
N LEU A 131 11.75 19.18 -16.24
CA LEU A 131 11.10 20.44 -15.91
C LEU A 131 11.08 21.38 -17.13
N SER A 132 12.25 21.59 -17.75
CA SER A 132 12.39 22.50 -18.88
C SER A 132 11.56 22.07 -20.10
N ALA A 133 11.43 20.75 -20.34
CA ALA A 133 10.59 20.21 -21.41
C ALA A 133 9.11 20.57 -21.27
N LEU A 134 8.64 20.87 -20.05
CA LEU A 134 7.27 21.29 -19.75
C LEU A 134 7.16 22.81 -19.48
N GLY A 135 8.24 23.57 -19.69
CA GLY A 135 8.29 24.99 -19.34
C GLY A 135 8.24 25.26 -17.82
N LEU A 136 8.56 24.25 -17.01
CA LEU A 136 8.57 24.32 -15.56
C LEU A 136 9.97 24.66 -15.03
N LYS A 137 10.01 25.20 -13.80
CA LYS A 137 11.23 25.35 -13.00
C LYS A 137 10.94 25.06 -11.54
N ALA A 138 11.98 24.69 -10.78
CA ALA A 138 11.86 24.60 -9.32
C ALA A 138 11.43 25.97 -8.75
N GLY A 139 10.44 25.95 -7.86
CA GLY A 139 9.80 27.16 -7.34
C GLY A 139 8.47 27.51 -7.99
N ASP A 140 8.13 26.90 -9.14
CA ASP A 140 6.78 27.03 -9.68
C ASP A 140 5.75 26.39 -8.73
N PRO A 141 4.51 26.93 -8.63
CA PRO A 141 3.49 26.40 -7.74
C PRO A 141 3.21 24.91 -7.96
N VAL A 142 3.09 24.17 -6.87
CA VAL A 142 2.83 22.72 -6.86
C VAL A 142 1.43 22.39 -6.35
N PHE A 143 0.94 21.22 -6.76
CA PHE A 143 -0.30 20.59 -6.35
C PHE A 143 -0.13 19.07 -6.38
N LEU A 144 -0.70 18.34 -5.42
CA LEU A 144 -0.60 16.88 -5.33
C LEU A 144 -1.97 16.19 -5.42
N ARG A 145 -2.02 15.04 -6.12
CA ARG A 145 -3.16 14.12 -6.07
C ARG A 145 -2.70 12.71 -5.78
N ALA A 146 -3.28 12.04 -4.80
CA ALA A 146 -3.07 10.61 -4.58
C ALA A 146 -4.34 9.83 -4.89
N PHE A 147 -4.14 8.64 -5.46
CA PHE A 147 -5.21 7.71 -5.78
C PHE A 147 -4.90 6.36 -5.14
N LYS A 148 -5.70 5.97 -4.16
CA LYS A 148 -5.41 4.82 -3.29
C LYS A 148 -5.47 3.49 -4.05
N GLU A 149 -6.49 3.27 -4.86
CA GLU A 149 -6.65 2.04 -5.66
C GLU A 149 -5.50 1.86 -6.65
N GLU A 150 -5.09 2.92 -7.32
CA GLU A 150 -4.00 2.90 -8.30
C GLU A 150 -2.62 2.85 -7.63
N GLY A 151 -2.51 3.25 -6.35
CA GLY A 151 -1.24 3.36 -5.65
C GLY A 151 -0.32 4.41 -6.29
N ILE A 152 -0.89 5.53 -6.72
CA ILE A 152 -0.15 6.61 -7.42
C ILE A 152 -0.31 7.94 -6.68
N LEU A 153 0.80 8.66 -6.53
CA LEU A 153 0.85 10.08 -6.19
C LEU A 153 1.29 10.89 -7.43
N GLU A 154 0.47 11.81 -7.89
CA GLU A 154 0.76 12.74 -8.98
C GLU A 154 1.24 14.07 -8.42
N LEU A 155 2.35 14.58 -8.96
CA LEU A 155 2.85 15.93 -8.76
C LEU A 155 2.52 16.78 -9.98
N TRP A 156 1.72 17.80 -9.75
CA TRP A 156 1.30 18.80 -10.72
C TRP A 156 2.01 20.11 -10.43
N MET A 157 2.42 20.81 -11.47
CA MET A 157 3.10 22.10 -11.36
C MET A 157 2.48 23.10 -12.32
N ARG A 158 2.48 24.39 -11.95
CA ARG A 158 1.93 25.45 -12.79
C ARG A 158 3.06 26.34 -13.33
N PRO A 159 3.37 26.32 -14.64
CA PRO A 159 4.38 27.19 -15.20
C PRO A 159 4.11 28.66 -14.89
N SER A 160 5.18 29.43 -14.70
CA SER A 160 5.08 30.89 -14.54
C SER A 160 4.29 31.52 -15.69
N GLY A 161 3.25 32.30 -15.37
CA GLY A 161 2.36 32.94 -16.37
C GLY A 161 1.30 32.01 -16.97
N ALA A 162 1.30 30.71 -16.67
CA ALA A 162 0.23 29.81 -17.07
C ALA A 162 -0.94 29.84 -16.07
N SER A 163 -2.15 29.65 -16.60
CA SER A 163 -3.38 29.56 -15.80
C SER A 163 -3.65 28.16 -15.26
N ARG A 164 -3.09 27.12 -15.87
CA ARG A 164 -3.39 25.71 -15.56
C ARG A 164 -2.15 24.98 -15.06
N PHE A 165 -2.36 24.06 -14.13
CA PHE A 165 -1.38 23.06 -13.74
C PHE A 165 -1.20 22.03 -14.86
N VAL A 166 0.04 21.57 -15.02
CA VAL A 166 0.41 20.46 -15.89
C VAL A 166 0.95 19.32 -15.02
N LEU A 167 0.68 18.08 -15.43
CA LEU A 167 1.24 16.92 -14.75
C LEU A 167 2.75 16.91 -14.98
N PHE A 168 3.53 17.03 -13.92
CA PHE A 168 4.98 16.88 -14.00
C PHE A 168 5.36 15.41 -13.96
N GLN A 169 4.91 14.69 -12.93
CA GLN A 169 5.30 13.30 -12.72
C GLN A 169 4.27 12.51 -11.90
N SER A 170 4.13 11.23 -12.22
CA SER A 170 3.39 10.25 -11.42
C SER A 170 4.36 9.31 -10.71
N TYR A 171 4.16 9.12 -9.41
CA TYR A 171 5.01 8.35 -8.52
C TYR A 171 4.24 7.15 -7.95
N PRO A 172 4.75 5.91 -8.13
CA PRO A 172 4.24 4.77 -7.39
C PRO A 172 4.42 4.97 -5.88
N ILE A 173 3.35 4.73 -5.13
CA ILE A 173 3.37 4.68 -3.66
C ILE A 173 3.91 3.31 -3.27
N ALA A 174 5.01 3.25 -2.52
CA ALA A 174 5.64 1.98 -2.17
C ALA A 174 4.89 1.24 -1.06
N ALA A 175 4.33 1.98 -0.10
CA ALA A 175 3.47 1.39 0.92
C ALA A 175 2.40 2.37 1.40
N GLN A 176 1.19 1.86 1.54
CA GLN A 176 0.05 2.49 2.19
C GLN A 176 -0.76 1.39 2.88
N SER A 177 -1.56 1.76 3.87
CA SER A 177 -2.39 0.82 4.63
C SER A 177 -3.87 1.21 4.61
N GLY A 178 -4.72 0.25 4.97
CA GLY A 178 -6.17 0.37 4.98
C GLY A 178 -6.82 -0.03 3.66
N GLU A 179 -8.12 0.17 3.58
CA GLU A 179 -8.94 -0.14 2.40
C GLU A 179 -9.44 1.14 1.73
N LEU A 180 -10.28 1.03 0.70
CA LEU A 180 -10.99 2.19 0.16
C LEU A 180 -12.01 2.69 1.18
N GLY A 181 -11.98 3.98 1.47
CA GLY A 181 -12.74 4.63 2.52
C GLY A 181 -11.91 5.65 3.31
N PRO A 182 -12.58 6.59 3.99
CA PRO A 182 -11.92 7.60 4.80
C PRO A 182 -11.30 6.99 6.06
N LYS A 183 -10.24 7.64 6.57
CA LYS A 183 -9.78 7.45 7.95
C LYS A 183 -10.86 7.93 8.91
N LEU A 184 -11.12 7.19 9.98
CA LEU A 184 -12.18 7.51 10.95
C LEU A 184 -11.61 7.75 12.36
N LEU A 185 -10.62 6.96 12.77
CA LEU A 185 -10.13 6.95 14.16
C LEU A 185 -8.61 6.99 14.23
N GLU A 186 -8.08 7.40 15.38
CA GLU A 186 -6.64 7.28 15.67
C GLU A 186 -6.27 5.79 15.73
N GLY A 187 -5.15 5.41 15.12
CA GLY A 187 -4.69 4.01 15.10
C GLY A 187 -5.49 3.03 14.22
N ASP A 188 -6.48 3.47 13.43
CA ASP A 188 -7.24 2.59 12.51
C ASP A 188 -6.43 2.07 11.29
N GLY A 189 -5.16 2.49 11.16
CA GLY A 189 -4.30 2.08 10.06
C GLY A 189 -4.77 2.56 8.69
N GLN A 190 -5.65 3.55 8.60
CA GLN A 190 -6.27 3.99 7.36
C GLN A 190 -5.62 5.26 6.80
N VAL A 191 -5.23 5.25 5.53
CA VAL A 191 -4.92 6.49 4.78
C VAL A 191 -6.22 7.23 4.49
N PRO A 192 -6.31 8.55 4.79
CA PRO A 192 -7.53 9.31 4.65
C PRO A 192 -7.85 9.64 3.18
N GLU A 193 -9.08 10.07 2.96
CA GLU A 193 -9.59 10.56 1.68
C GLU A 193 -10.16 11.96 1.89
N GLY A 194 -9.96 12.89 0.95
CA GLY A 194 -10.40 14.28 1.09
C GLY A 194 -9.42 15.30 0.52
N PHE A 195 -9.61 16.55 0.94
CA PHE A 195 -8.86 17.72 0.46
C PHE A 195 -8.05 18.31 1.61
N TYR A 196 -6.74 18.37 1.44
CA TYR A 196 -5.79 18.74 2.48
C TYR A 196 -4.84 19.84 1.99
N GLN A 197 -4.15 20.50 2.92
CA GLN A 197 -3.28 21.63 2.62
C GLN A 197 -2.00 21.56 3.44
N VAL A 198 -0.87 21.75 2.77
CA VAL A 198 0.45 21.71 3.37
C VAL A 198 1.07 23.09 3.31
N SER A 199 1.43 23.62 4.47
CA SER A 199 2.18 24.86 4.61
C SER A 199 3.62 24.58 5.02
N ARG A 200 4.46 25.62 5.04
CA ARG A 200 5.88 25.50 5.43
C ARG A 200 6.10 24.84 6.79
N SER A 201 5.22 25.06 7.77
CA SER A 201 5.36 24.46 9.12
C SER A 201 5.10 22.95 9.15
N ALA A 202 4.41 22.44 8.13
CA ALA A 202 4.11 21.02 7.98
C ALA A 202 5.24 20.23 7.29
N MET A 203 6.22 20.91 6.69
CA MET A 203 7.42 20.30 6.14
C MET A 203 8.31 19.76 7.28
N LYS A 204 8.77 18.50 7.17
CA LYS A 204 9.56 17.76 8.16
C LYS A 204 10.86 17.24 7.55
N PRO A 205 11.87 18.11 7.39
CA PRO A 205 13.15 17.72 6.81
C PRO A 205 13.93 16.76 7.73
N ASP A 206 13.64 16.78 9.03
CA ASP A 206 14.21 15.95 10.08
C ASP A 206 13.47 14.63 10.32
N SER A 207 12.49 14.28 9.46
CA SER A 207 11.75 13.01 9.55
C SER A 207 12.66 11.81 9.76
N ARG A 208 12.23 10.90 10.66
CA ARG A 208 12.89 9.61 10.90
C ARG A 208 12.78 8.64 9.73
N PHE A 209 11.87 8.90 8.79
CA PHE A 209 11.60 8.08 7.60
C PHE A 209 12.11 8.74 6.32
N HIS A 210 13.20 9.51 6.40
CA HIS A 210 13.83 10.21 5.27
C HIS A 210 12.91 11.24 4.60
N LEU A 211 12.96 12.50 5.04
CA LEU A 211 12.11 13.61 4.59
C LEU A 211 10.59 13.31 4.70
N ALA A 212 9.79 14.29 5.09
CA ALA A 212 8.35 14.12 5.10
C ALA A 212 7.64 15.45 5.09
N PHE A 213 6.34 15.44 4.82
CA PHE A 213 5.46 16.52 5.21
C PHE A 213 4.12 15.99 5.68
N ASN A 214 3.54 16.67 6.67
CA ASN A 214 2.23 16.34 7.20
C ASN A 214 1.17 16.94 6.27
N ILE A 215 0.20 16.14 5.84
CA ILE A 215 -0.84 16.63 4.93
C ILE A 215 -1.84 17.58 5.61
N GLY A 216 -1.93 17.57 6.94
CA GLY A 216 -2.88 18.39 7.70
C GLY A 216 -4.18 17.68 8.08
N TYR A 217 -4.17 16.34 8.15
CA TYR A 217 -5.26 15.56 8.74
C TYR A 217 -5.24 15.65 10.28
N PRO A 218 -6.40 15.73 10.96
CA PRO A 218 -7.75 15.86 10.39
C PRO A 218 -8.01 17.29 9.92
N ASN A 219 -8.63 17.46 8.76
CA ASN A 219 -9.05 18.78 8.27
C ASN A 219 -10.39 19.23 8.89
N ALA A 220 -10.97 20.34 8.43
CA ALA A 220 -12.26 20.82 8.96
C ALA A 220 -13.43 19.86 8.67
N TYR A 221 -13.41 19.15 7.55
CA TYR A 221 -14.41 18.15 7.20
C TYR A 221 -14.32 16.96 8.14
N ASP A 222 -13.11 16.49 8.40
CA ASP A 222 -12.86 15.34 9.26
C ASP A 222 -13.34 15.63 10.69
N ARG A 223 -12.98 16.79 11.23
CA ARG A 223 -13.44 17.24 12.55
C ARG A 223 -14.95 17.41 12.62
N ALA A 224 -15.60 17.89 11.55
CA ALA A 224 -17.05 18.00 11.50
C ALA A 224 -17.77 16.64 11.52
N HIS A 225 -17.07 15.55 11.18
CA HIS A 225 -17.53 14.17 11.26
C HIS A 225 -17.00 13.43 12.49
N ASP A 226 -16.48 14.16 13.49
CA ASP A 226 -15.96 13.59 14.74
C ASP A 226 -14.82 12.58 14.51
N ARG A 227 -14.13 12.70 13.36
CA ARG A 227 -13.00 11.83 13.03
C ARG A 227 -11.78 12.25 13.82
N THR A 228 -11.06 11.27 14.35
CA THR A 228 -9.84 11.48 15.12
C THR A 228 -8.62 10.95 14.35
N GLY A 229 -7.44 11.23 14.88
CA GLY A 229 -6.18 10.81 14.29
C GLY A 229 -5.20 11.97 14.17
N SER A 230 -3.97 11.67 13.75
CA SER A 230 -2.93 12.66 13.56
C SER A 230 -1.84 12.14 12.62
N PHE A 231 -0.90 13.02 12.25
CA PHE A 231 0.37 12.66 11.58
C PHE A 231 0.24 11.81 10.32
N ILE A 232 -0.70 12.14 9.43
CA ILE A 232 -0.73 11.55 8.09
C ILE A 232 0.36 12.22 7.26
N MET A 233 1.41 11.46 6.97
CA MET A 233 2.60 11.94 6.28
C MET A 233 2.68 11.39 4.86
N ILE A 234 3.27 12.18 3.97
CA ILE A 234 3.94 11.66 2.77
C ILE A 234 5.44 11.68 3.08
N HIS A 235 6.11 10.53 3.00
CA HIS A 235 7.48 10.36 3.48
C HIS A 235 8.29 9.35 2.66
N GLY A 236 9.60 9.30 2.89
CA GLY A 236 10.51 8.30 2.31
C GLY A 236 10.40 6.93 2.98
N SER A 237 11.44 6.12 2.87
CA SER A 237 11.44 4.73 3.34
C SER A 237 10.35 3.86 2.67
N PHE A 238 10.24 2.61 3.11
CA PHE A 238 9.33 1.60 2.53
C PHE A 238 8.24 1.13 3.51
N VAL A 239 8.19 1.69 4.72
CA VAL A 239 7.29 1.21 5.79
C VAL A 239 6.22 2.24 6.10
N SER A 240 4.95 1.83 6.08
CA SER A 240 3.81 2.69 6.43
C SER A 240 2.82 1.97 7.36
N ILE A 241 2.32 2.71 8.36
CA ILE A 241 1.14 2.36 9.17
C ILE A 241 0.24 3.61 9.20
N GLY A 242 -0.48 3.86 8.09
CA GLY A 242 -1.41 4.99 7.94
C GLY A 242 -0.88 6.21 7.19
N CYS A 243 0.28 6.11 6.54
CA CYS A 243 0.91 7.17 5.75
C CYS A 243 1.04 6.78 4.27
N LEU A 244 1.51 7.70 3.42
CA LEU A 244 1.99 7.38 2.07
C LEU A 244 3.52 7.29 2.09
N ALA A 245 4.05 6.07 2.10
CA ALA A 245 5.48 5.83 1.93
C ALA A 245 5.79 5.80 0.43
N MET A 246 6.73 6.64 0.03
CA MET A 246 7.26 6.70 -1.34
C MET A 246 8.50 5.81 -1.41
N THR A 247 9.64 6.32 -1.82
CA THR A 247 10.96 5.77 -1.46
C THR A 247 11.82 6.94 -1.05
N ASP A 248 13.04 6.72 -0.54
CA ASP A 248 13.98 7.80 -0.30
C ASP A 248 14.23 8.60 -1.60
N GLU A 249 14.44 7.93 -2.74
CA GLU A 249 14.68 8.65 -3.99
C GLU A 249 13.45 9.47 -4.42
N LYS A 250 12.24 8.92 -4.28
CA LYS A 250 11.02 9.58 -4.76
C LYS A 250 10.56 10.71 -3.86
N ILE A 251 10.70 10.56 -2.54
CA ILE A 251 10.37 11.67 -1.64
C ILE A 251 11.36 12.82 -1.79
N GLU A 252 12.63 12.59 -2.14
CA GLU A 252 13.57 13.68 -2.36
C GLU A 252 13.14 14.57 -3.52
N GLU A 253 12.70 13.99 -4.64
CA GLU A 253 12.15 14.75 -5.77
C GLU A 253 10.89 15.55 -5.34
N ILE A 254 9.91 14.88 -4.73
CA ILE A 254 8.63 15.49 -4.31
C ILE A 254 8.86 16.58 -3.27
N TYR A 255 9.62 16.29 -2.21
CA TYR A 255 9.91 17.21 -1.12
C TYR A 255 10.66 18.42 -1.64
N THR A 256 11.67 18.24 -2.49
CA THR A 256 12.47 19.34 -3.05
C THR A 256 11.60 20.30 -3.85
N LEU A 257 10.73 19.79 -4.72
CA LEU A 257 9.85 20.65 -5.53
C LEU A 257 8.79 21.36 -4.67
N CYS A 258 8.24 20.69 -3.66
CA CYS A 258 7.30 21.29 -2.72
C CYS A 258 7.97 22.38 -1.86
N ASP A 259 9.16 22.10 -1.31
CA ASP A 259 9.92 23.07 -0.50
C ASP A 259 10.37 24.27 -1.34
N ALA A 260 10.78 24.05 -2.59
CA ALA A 260 11.12 25.12 -3.52
C ALA A 260 9.92 26.03 -3.80
N ALA A 261 8.73 25.48 -4.07
CA ALA A 261 7.52 26.26 -4.31
C ALA A 261 7.11 27.09 -3.10
N LEU A 262 7.14 26.49 -1.90
CA LEU A 262 6.89 27.21 -0.64
C LEU A 262 7.93 28.31 -0.37
N THR A 263 9.19 28.07 -0.73
CA THR A 263 10.27 29.05 -0.59
C THR A 263 10.15 30.19 -1.61
N ALA A 264 9.63 29.91 -2.80
CA ALA A 264 9.40 30.88 -3.87
C ALA A 264 8.12 31.71 -3.70
N GLY A 265 7.35 31.50 -2.63
CA GLY A 265 6.21 32.35 -2.26
C GLY A 265 4.84 31.66 -2.34
N GLN A 266 4.76 30.38 -2.71
CA GLN A 266 3.51 29.64 -2.55
C GLN A 266 3.21 29.48 -1.04
N ASN A 267 2.13 30.09 -0.54
CA ASN A 267 1.82 30.07 0.90
C ASN A 267 1.55 28.66 1.45
N ARG A 268 0.87 27.84 0.64
CA ARG A 268 0.52 26.43 0.89
C ARG A 268 0.24 25.74 -0.44
N PHE A 269 0.38 24.42 -0.48
CA PHE A 269 -0.04 23.60 -1.62
C PHE A 269 -1.16 22.64 -1.21
N ASP A 270 -2.07 22.37 -2.14
CA ASP A 270 -3.18 21.44 -1.93
C ASP A 270 -2.72 19.99 -2.19
N VAL A 271 -3.30 19.08 -1.41
CA VAL A 271 -3.12 17.63 -1.53
C VAL A 271 -4.49 16.98 -1.55
N HIS A 272 -4.90 16.44 -2.69
CA HIS A 272 -6.14 15.71 -2.81
C HIS A 272 -5.89 14.22 -2.67
N MET A 273 -6.64 13.54 -1.83
CA MET A 273 -6.56 12.09 -1.60
C MET A 273 -7.87 11.45 -2.02
N PHE A 274 -7.83 10.61 -3.06
CA PHE A 274 -9.01 9.96 -3.62
C PHE A 274 -8.98 8.44 -3.45
N PRO A 275 -10.15 7.78 -3.35
CA PRO A 275 -10.22 6.33 -3.31
C PRO A 275 -9.66 5.70 -4.60
N PHE A 276 -9.97 6.29 -5.75
CA PHE A 276 -9.58 5.84 -7.09
C PHE A 276 -9.69 7.01 -8.07
N ARG A 277 -9.26 6.84 -9.32
CA ARG A 277 -9.58 7.80 -10.39
C ARG A 277 -11.11 7.88 -10.56
N MET A 278 -11.69 9.04 -10.24
CA MET A 278 -13.13 9.21 -10.02
C MET A 278 -13.96 9.26 -11.33
N SER A 279 -13.65 8.39 -12.29
CA SER A 279 -14.39 8.28 -13.55
C SER A 279 -15.84 7.84 -13.30
N SER A 280 -16.75 8.20 -14.21
CA SER A 280 -18.17 7.83 -14.10
C SER A 280 -18.35 6.32 -13.99
N GLU A 281 -17.62 5.55 -14.81
CA GLU A 281 -17.64 4.08 -14.77
C GLU A 281 -17.14 3.53 -13.43
N ARG A 282 -16.02 4.06 -12.90
CA ARG A 282 -15.50 3.57 -11.63
C ARG A 282 -16.43 3.89 -10.47
N MET A 283 -17.07 5.06 -10.49
CA MET A 283 -18.08 5.45 -9.50
C MET A 283 -19.33 4.55 -9.57
N GLU A 284 -19.83 4.22 -10.76
CA GLU A 284 -20.94 3.29 -10.93
C GLU A 284 -20.62 1.91 -10.31
N ASN A 285 -19.41 1.41 -10.55
CA ASN A 285 -18.93 0.16 -9.96
C ASN A 285 -18.75 0.22 -8.42
N ALA A 286 -18.76 1.42 -7.83
CA ALA A 286 -18.62 1.65 -6.39
C ALA A 286 -19.95 2.03 -5.70
N GLN A 287 -21.09 2.00 -6.41
CA GLN A 287 -22.37 2.50 -5.91
C GLN A 287 -22.89 1.82 -4.63
N ASP A 288 -22.53 0.54 -4.43
CA ASP A 288 -22.95 -0.24 -3.26
C ASP A 288 -22.05 -0.02 -2.03
N SER A 289 -21.00 0.81 -2.16
CA SER A 289 -20.10 1.12 -1.05
C SER A 289 -20.82 1.93 0.03
N PRO A 290 -20.56 1.65 1.33
CA PRO A 290 -21.06 2.50 2.42
C PRO A 290 -20.49 3.93 2.35
N HIS A 291 -19.42 4.14 1.59
CA HIS A 291 -18.78 5.44 1.39
C HIS A 291 -19.25 6.17 0.13
N PHE A 292 -20.20 5.61 -0.63
CA PHE A 292 -20.57 6.15 -1.94
C PHE A 292 -21.05 7.61 -1.89
N ALA A 293 -21.89 7.98 -0.92
CA ALA A 293 -22.35 9.36 -0.77
C ALA A 293 -21.21 10.36 -0.47
N PHE A 294 -20.19 9.91 0.26
CA PHE A 294 -18.97 10.69 0.51
C PHE A 294 -18.13 10.81 -0.78
N TRP A 295 -17.97 9.71 -1.51
CA TRP A 295 -17.24 9.69 -2.79
C TRP A 295 -17.92 10.55 -3.86
N GLN A 296 -19.25 10.63 -3.90
CA GLN A 296 -19.96 11.57 -4.78
C GLN A 296 -19.56 13.02 -4.49
N ASN A 297 -19.36 13.39 -3.23
CA ASN A 297 -18.90 14.73 -2.87
C ASN A 297 -17.42 14.95 -3.22
N LEU A 298 -16.56 13.93 -3.08
CA LEU A 298 -15.18 14.01 -3.57
C LEU A 298 -15.11 14.16 -5.10
N GLN A 299 -16.00 13.48 -5.83
CA GLN A 299 -16.04 13.50 -7.30
C GLN A 299 -16.28 14.91 -7.84
N GLU A 300 -17.10 15.70 -7.15
CA GLU A 300 -17.37 17.09 -7.52
C GLU A 300 -16.08 17.92 -7.56
N GLY A 301 -15.28 17.89 -6.49
CA GLY A 301 -13.99 18.59 -6.44
C GLY A 301 -12.95 18.00 -7.42
N HIS A 302 -12.94 16.67 -7.59
CA HIS A 302 -12.09 16.01 -8.59
C HIS A 302 -12.37 16.52 -10.01
N ARG A 303 -13.65 16.58 -10.39
CA ARG A 303 -14.09 17.02 -11.72
C ARG A 303 -13.73 18.47 -12.00
N ILE A 304 -13.85 19.36 -11.00
CA ILE A 304 -13.49 20.77 -11.17
C ILE A 304 -12.03 20.91 -11.59
N PHE A 305 -11.10 20.19 -10.94
CA PHE A 305 -9.70 20.21 -11.34
C PHE A 305 -9.50 19.64 -12.75
N ASP A 306 -10.14 18.52 -13.09
CA ASP A 306 -9.98 17.89 -14.41
C ASP A 306 -10.45 18.82 -15.55
N GLU A 307 -11.53 19.56 -15.33
CA GLU A 307 -12.08 20.51 -16.31
C GLU A 307 -11.25 21.79 -16.39
N GLN A 308 -10.94 22.40 -15.24
CA GLN A 308 -10.35 23.73 -15.16
C GLN A 308 -8.81 23.73 -15.16
N GLY A 309 -8.19 22.63 -14.75
CA GLY A 309 -6.74 22.52 -14.56
C GLY A 309 -6.22 23.31 -13.35
N VAL A 310 -7.09 23.70 -12.42
CA VAL A 310 -6.77 24.47 -11.21
C VAL A 310 -7.51 23.83 -10.03
N PRO A 311 -6.85 23.57 -8.88
CA PRO A 311 -7.51 22.96 -7.74
C PRO A 311 -8.55 23.95 -7.19
N PRO A 312 -9.79 23.54 -6.90
CA PRO A 312 -10.83 24.43 -6.39
C PRO A 312 -10.55 24.91 -4.96
N ASP A 313 -11.13 26.05 -4.60
CA ASP A 313 -11.23 26.46 -3.20
C ASP A 313 -12.22 25.54 -2.47
N VAL A 314 -11.77 24.99 -1.33
CA VAL A 314 -12.55 24.02 -0.54
C VAL A 314 -13.03 24.67 0.76
N SER A 315 -14.34 24.64 0.99
CA SER A 315 -14.98 25.03 2.25
C SER A 315 -15.88 23.92 2.78
N ILE A 316 -16.21 23.97 4.07
CA ILE A 316 -17.07 22.97 4.70
C ILE A 316 -18.35 23.66 5.19
N ARG A 317 -19.51 23.17 4.75
CA ARG A 317 -20.83 23.62 5.24
C ARG A 317 -21.73 22.40 5.41
N ALA A 318 -22.52 22.39 6.48
CA ALA A 318 -23.43 21.28 6.80
C ALA A 318 -22.78 19.88 6.69
N LYS A 319 -21.54 19.73 7.21
CA LYS A 319 -20.74 18.51 7.13
C LYS A 319 -20.51 18.00 5.68
N ARG A 320 -20.43 18.89 4.68
CA ARG A 320 -20.10 18.56 3.29
C ARG A 320 -19.00 19.46 2.77
N TYR A 321 -18.20 18.96 1.83
CA TYR A 321 -17.34 19.82 1.03
C TYR A 321 -18.18 20.66 0.08
N HIS A 322 -17.85 21.94 0.00
CA HIS A 322 -18.36 22.89 -0.96
C HIS A 322 -17.18 23.46 -1.73
N PHE A 323 -17.29 23.46 -3.04
CA PHE A 323 -16.23 23.91 -3.94
C PHE A 323 -16.60 25.26 -4.55
N SER A 324 -15.60 26.12 -4.72
CA SER A 324 -15.74 27.35 -5.48
C SER A 324 -14.58 27.43 -6.48
N PRO A 325 -14.77 28.05 -7.65
CA PRO A 325 -13.66 28.34 -8.55
C PRO A 325 -12.61 29.14 -7.79
N SER A 326 -11.35 28.72 -7.89
CA SER A 326 -10.26 29.44 -7.24
C SER A 326 -10.14 30.82 -7.84
N ALA A 327 -10.02 31.84 -6.99
CA ALA A 327 -9.80 33.19 -7.45
C ALA A 327 -8.56 33.23 -8.39
N PRO A 328 -8.58 34.03 -9.47
CA PRO A 328 -7.37 34.27 -10.25
C PRO A 328 -6.26 34.72 -9.30
N VAL A 329 -5.09 34.07 -9.39
CA VAL A 329 -3.91 34.55 -8.69
C VAL A 329 -3.47 35.82 -9.44
N GLU A 330 -3.80 36.99 -8.88
CA GLU A 330 -3.28 38.29 -9.31
C GLU A 330 -1.74 38.35 -9.22
#